data_AF-A0A935ZZL0-F1
#
_entry.id   AF-A0A935ZZL0-F1
#
_cell.length_a   1.000
_cell.length_b   1.000
_cell.length_c   1.000
_cell.angle_alpha   90.00
_cell.angle_beta   90.00
_cell.angle_gamma   90.00
#
_symmetry.space_group_name_H-M   'P 1'
#
loop_
_entity.id
_entity.type
_entity.pdbx_description
1 polymer ?
#
loop_
_entity_poly.entity_id
_entity_poly.type
_entity_poly.pdbx_seq_one_letter_code
_entity_poly.pdbx_strand_id
1 'polypeptide(L)'
;MEEVVDTFRNANNELVFSLDQYLRKDSSASWELVGNSFVTSSKSKLIKTEFGLDFIKLVYPVAKNKSWNGNVYIGSRQLITFQGEPFELFSYWNNNSYYYLDIKSKELISSGSFENVLSVEEADYTDEIIKIKSNSKYADHIGMVYHEAWFLKRGFANPNTPYDPKAERGVIIRQYLIQHN
;
A
#
# COMPACT_ATOMS: atom_id res chain seq x y z
N MET A 1 -3.75 -10.81 7.13
CA MET A 1 -3.63 -11.78 6.03
C MET A 1 -4.64 -11.39 4.98
N GLU A 2 -4.30 -11.53 3.71
CA GLU A 2 -5.26 -11.42 2.62
C GLU A 2 -5.28 -12.76 1.89
N GLU A 3 -6.46 -13.26 1.57
CA GLU A 3 -6.65 -14.52 0.86
C GLU A 3 -7.61 -14.31 -0.31
N VAL A 4 -7.24 -14.79 -1.50
CA VAL A 4 -8.11 -14.76 -2.67
C VAL A 4 -9.18 -15.83 -2.48
N VAL A 5 -10.44 -15.40 -2.38
CA VAL A 5 -11.59 -16.29 -2.10
C VAL A 5 -12.44 -16.54 -3.33
N ASP A 6 -12.44 -15.61 -4.30
CA ASP A 6 -13.21 -15.77 -5.53
C ASP A 6 -12.58 -15.01 -6.70
N THR A 7 -13.01 -15.35 -7.91
CA THR A 7 -12.62 -14.67 -9.14
C THR A 7 -13.82 -14.59 -10.09
N PHE A 8 -14.17 -13.39 -10.51
CA PHE A 8 -15.31 -13.15 -11.41
C PHE A 8 -14.97 -12.08 -12.46
N ARG A 9 -15.90 -11.85 -13.40
CA ARG A 9 -15.77 -10.78 -14.40
C ARG A 9 -16.74 -9.64 -14.12
N ASN A 10 -16.25 -8.41 -14.20
CA ASN A 10 -17.09 -7.22 -14.08
C ASN A 10 -17.86 -6.92 -15.38
N ALA A 11 -18.66 -5.84 -15.39
CA ALA A 11 -19.43 -5.40 -16.55
C ALA A 11 -18.56 -5.06 -17.79
N ASN A 12 -17.28 -4.74 -17.60
CA ASN A 12 -16.31 -4.48 -18.66
C ASN A 12 -15.57 -5.74 -19.11
N ASN A 13 -15.98 -6.92 -18.63
CA ASN A 13 -15.33 -8.22 -18.86
C ASN A 13 -13.89 -8.32 -18.31
N GLU A 14 -13.53 -7.45 -17.37
CA GLU A 14 -12.23 -7.47 -16.68
C GLU A 14 -12.27 -8.49 -15.53
N LEU A 15 -11.15 -9.17 -15.30
CA LEU A 15 -11.02 -10.14 -14.23
C LEU A 15 -10.88 -9.41 -12.90
N VAL A 16 -11.73 -9.78 -11.94
CA VAL A 16 -11.75 -9.27 -10.58
C VAL A 16 -11.45 -10.42 -9.63
N PHE A 17 -10.44 -10.22 -8.78
CA PHE A 17 -10.13 -11.09 -7.66
C PHE A 17 -10.79 -10.52 -6.42
N SER A 18 -11.58 -11.32 -5.71
CA SER A 18 -12.11 -10.98 -4.39
C SER A 18 -11.19 -11.54 -3.33
N LEU A 19 -10.86 -10.72 -2.33
CA LEU A 19 -9.96 -11.08 -1.25
C LEU A 19 -10.65 -10.85 0.09
N ASP A 20 -10.56 -11.83 0.97
CA ASP A 20 -10.90 -11.65 2.38
C ASP A 20 -9.69 -11.10 3.14
N GLN A 21 -9.93 -10.09 3.97
CA GLN A 21 -8.91 -9.45 4.80
C GLN A 21 -9.09 -9.88 6.24
N TYR A 22 -8.03 -10.44 6.82
CA TYR A 22 -7.99 -10.91 8.20
C TYR A 22 -6.98 -10.14 9.04
N LEU A 23 -7.32 -9.85 10.28
CA LEU A 23 -6.43 -9.29 11.29
C LEU A 23 -6.37 -10.18 12.52
N ARG A 24 -5.24 -10.18 13.21
CA ARG A 24 -5.10 -10.76 14.55
C ARG A 24 -4.36 -9.77 15.44
N LYS A 25 -4.74 -9.72 16.72
CA LYS A 25 -4.19 -8.73 17.67
C LYS A 25 -2.74 -9.04 18.06
N ASP A 26 -2.39 -10.32 18.15
CA ASP A 26 -1.05 -10.80 18.47
C ASP A 26 -0.81 -12.19 17.85
N SER A 27 0.37 -12.77 18.10
CA SER A 27 0.77 -14.06 17.53
C SER A 27 0.00 -15.26 18.07
N SER A 28 -0.64 -15.13 19.24
CA SER A 28 -1.42 -16.17 19.91
C SER A 28 -2.92 -16.10 19.61
N ALA A 29 -3.41 -14.94 19.16
CA ALA A 29 -4.80 -14.74 18.77
C ALA A 29 -5.13 -15.41 17.41
N SER A 30 -6.39 -15.83 17.27
CA SER A 30 -6.96 -16.29 16.01
C SER A 30 -7.07 -15.13 15.00
N TRP A 31 -7.05 -15.47 13.70
CA TRP A 31 -7.35 -14.53 12.64
C TRP A 31 -8.85 -14.23 12.62
N GLU A 32 -9.20 -12.94 12.59
CA GLU A 32 -10.56 -12.44 12.50
C GLU A 32 -10.76 -11.78 11.13
N LEU A 33 -11.84 -12.13 10.44
CA LEU A 33 -12.23 -11.47 9.19
C LEU A 33 -12.65 -10.03 9.51
N VAL A 34 -12.00 -9.06 8.87
CA VAL A 34 -12.24 -7.63 9.10
C VAL A 34 -12.80 -6.90 7.90
N GLY A 35 -12.74 -7.50 6.72
CA GLY A 35 -13.17 -6.84 5.51
C GLY A 35 -12.97 -7.68 4.27
N ASN A 36 -13.38 -7.10 3.16
CA ASN A 36 -13.22 -7.65 1.82
C ASN A 36 -12.56 -6.57 0.96
N SER A 37 -11.66 -6.99 0.08
CA SER A 37 -11.04 -6.14 -0.92
C SER A 37 -11.15 -6.78 -2.30
N PHE A 38 -10.95 -5.96 -3.33
CA PHE A 38 -11.00 -6.42 -4.71
C PHE A 38 -9.76 -5.97 -5.45
N VAL A 39 -9.23 -6.81 -6.33
CA VAL A 39 -8.16 -6.45 -7.26
C VAL A 39 -8.66 -6.65 -8.68
N THR A 40 -8.59 -5.61 -9.50
CA THR A 40 -8.95 -5.66 -10.92
C THR A 40 -7.76 -5.23 -11.75
N SER A 41 -7.36 -6.04 -12.72
CA SER A 41 -6.31 -5.68 -13.68
C SER A 41 -6.92 -5.46 -15.06
N SER A 42 -6.72 -4.26 -15.60
CA SER A 42 -7.07 -3.92 -16.98
C SER A 42 -5.83 -3.91 -17.87
N LYS A 43 -6.00 -3.53 -19.15
CA LYS A 43 -4.88 -3.36 -20.09
C LYS A 43 -3.95 -2.19 -19.73
N SER A 44 -4.43 -1.23 -18.92
CA SER A 44 -3.72 0.02 -18.64
C SER A 44 -3.40 0.25 -17.17
N LYS A 45 -4.01 -0.49 -16.24
CA LYS A 45 -3.79 -0.30 -14.80
C LYS A 45 -4.19 -1.51 -13.95
N LEU A 46 -3.61 -1.59 -12.76
CA LEU A 46 -4.05 -2.42 -11.65
C LEU A 46 -4.78 -1.52 -10.64
N ILE A 47 -6.02 -1.87 -10.31
CA ILE A 47 -6.80 -1.20 -9.25
C ILE A 47 -6.98 -2.17 -8.09
N LYS A 48 -6.74 -1.69 -6.88
CA LYS A 48 -7.15 -2.37 -5.65
C LYS A 48 -8.22 -1.54 -4.95
N THR A 49 -9.36 -2.14 -4.65
CA THR A 49 -10.45 -1.52 -3.89
C THR A 49 -10.39 -2.03 -2.45
N GLU A 50 -10.13 -1.14 -1.50
CA GLU A 50 -10.04 -1.45 -0.07
C GLU A 50 -10.91 -0.47 0.72
N PHE A 51 -11.75 -0.99 1.62
CA PHE A 51 -12.66 -0.16 2.43
C PHE A 51 -13.55 0.79 1.58
N GLY A 52 -13.91 0.35 0.37
CA GLY A 52 -14.69 1.14 -0.57
C GLY A 52 -13.91 2.26 -1.30
N LEU A 53 -12.58 2.28 -1.18
CA LEU A 53 -11.70 3.23 -1.86
C LEU A 53 -10.92 2.54 -2.98
N ASP A 54 -10.90 3.15 -4.15
CA ASP A 54 -10.18 2.64 -5.32
C ASP A 54 -8.78 3.25 -5.42
N PHE A 55 -7.76 2.39 -5.31
CA PHE A 55 -6.35 2.74 -5.45
C PHE A 55 -5.82 2.23 -6.78
N ILE A 56 -5.33 3.13 -7.65
CA ILE A 56 -4.56 2.74 -8.84
C ILE A 56 -3.16 2.37 -8.37
N LYS A 57 -2.94 1.07 -8.14
CA LYS A 57 -1.68 0.53 -7.60
C LYS A 57 -0.58 0.40 -8.64
N LEU A 58 -0.93 0.16 -9.91
CA LEU A 58 0.02 0.11 -11.04
C LEU A 58 -0.62 0.73 -12.29
N VAL A 59 0.22 1.27 -13.18
CA VAL A 59 -0.14 1.72 -14.53
C VAL A 59 0.74 1.05 -15.59
N TYR A 60 0.13 0.54 -16.65
CA TYR A 60 0.81 -0.15 -17.74
C TYR A 60 1.03 0.78 -18.96
N PRO A 61 2.05 0.52 -19.80
CA PRO A 61 3.17 -0.39 -19.53
C PRO A 61 4.02 0.12 -18.35
N VAL A 62 4.67 -0.82 -17.65
CA VAL A 62 5.64 -0.52 -16.60
C VAL A 62 6.91 0.03 -17.22
N ALA A 63 7.38 1.18 -16.75
CA ALA A 63 8.61 1.80 -17.22
C ALA A 63 9.25 2.62 -16.09
N LYS A 64 10.57 2.56 -15.94
CA LYS A 64 11.26 3.37 -14.92
C LYS A 64 10.91 4.86 -15.07
N ASN A 65 10.87 5.56 -13.95
CA ASN A 65 10.59 6.99 -13.86
C ASN A 65 9.19 7.44 -14.29
N LYS A 66 8.23 6.51 -14.36
CA LYS A 66 6.81 6.84 -14.58
C LYS A 66 6.13 7.12 -13.24
N SER A 67 5.44 8.24 -13.16
CA SER A 67 4.57 8.60 -12.04
C SER A 67 3.10 8.68 -12.44
N TRP A 68 2.21 8.58 -11.45
CA TRP A 68 0.78 8.80 -11.62
C TRP A 68 0.12 9.21 -10.30
N ASN A 69 -1.13 9.65 -10.38
CA ASN A 69 -1.98 9.84 -9.20
C ASN A 69 -2.69 8.52 -8.88
N GLY A 70 -2.14 7.74 -7.96
CA GLY A 70 -2.74 6.48 -7.53
C GLY A 70 -4.05 6.64 -6.73
N ASN A 71 -4.28 7.83 -6.18
CA ASN A 71 -5.42 8.15 -5.32
C ASN A 71 -6.41 9.10 -6.01
N VAL A 72 -6.41 9.14 -7.35
CA VAL A 72 -7.23 10.07 -8.14
C VAL A 72 -8.74 9.98 -7.83
N TYR A 73 -9.20 8.83 -7.32
CA TYR A 73 -10.60 8.59 -6.96
C TYR A 73 -10.91 8.84 -5.47
N ILE A 74 -9.92 9.28 -4.69
CA ILE A 74 -10.03 9.43 -3.24
C ILE A 74 -10.06 10.91 -2.89
N GLY A 75 -11.03 11.31 -2.07
CA GLY A 75 -11.12 12.67 -1.56
C GLY A 75 -9.95 12.99 -0.63
N SER A 76 -9.32 14.16 -0.82
CA SER A 76 -8.12 14.55 -0.07
C SER A 76 -8.34 14.64 1.45
N ARG A 77 -9.56 14.95 1.91
CA ARG A 77 -9.89 15.18 3.33
C ARG A 77 -10.41 13.94 4.08
N GLN A 78 -10.07 12.75 3.63
CA GLN A 78 -10.49 11.55 4.36
C GLN A 78 -9.67 11.41 5.65
N LEU A 79 -10.38 11.43 6.77
CA LEU A 79 -9.80 11.26 8.10
C LEU A 79 -9.83 9.78 8.49
N ILE A 80 -8.67 9.23 8.81
CA ILE A 80 -8.52 7.89 9.39
C ILE A 80 -7.96 8.05 10.79
N THR A 81 -8.64 7.45 11.77
CA THR A 81 -8.27 7.59 13.18
C THR A 81 -7.49 6.37 13.66
N PHE A 82 -6.24 6.57 14.09
CA PHE A 82 -5.41 5.54 14.72
C PHE A 82 -5.32 5.82 16.22
N GLN A 83 -5.86 4.92 17.04
CA GLN A 83 -5.85 5.05 18.51
C GLN A 83 -6.36 6.42 19.02
N GLY A 84 -7.40 6.97 18.38
CA GLY A 84 -7.97 8.28 18.73
C GLY A 84 -7.28 9.48 18.08
N GLU A 85 -6.17 9.29 17.35
CA GLU A 85 -5.51 10.35 16.59
C GLU A 85 -6.01 10.37 15.14
N PRO A 86 -6.61 11.47 14.66
CA PRO A 86 -7.04 11.58 13.27
C PRO A 86 -5.85 11.91 12.36
N PHE A 87 -5.79 11.23 11.23
CA PHE A 87 -4.83 11.48 10.16
C PHE A 87 -5.56 11.77 8.85
N GLU A 88 -5.18 12.84 8.17
CA GLU A 88 -5.57 13.12 6.79
C GLU A 88 -4.62 12.38 5.84
N LEU A 89 -4.71 11.06 5.77
CA LEU A 89 -3.70 10.25 5.07
C LEU A 89 -3.47 10.72 3.64
N PHE A 90 -4.55 10.92 2.88
CA PHE A 90 -4.45 11.21 1.46
C PHE A 90 -4.16 12.68 1.14
N SER A 91 -4.19 13.60 2.11
CA SER A 91 -3.78 15.00 1.92
C SER A 91 -2.32 15.13 1.45
N TYR A 92 -1.51 14.10 1.70
CA TYR A 92 -0.07 14.09 1.41
C TYR A 92 0.29 13.28 0.15
N TRP A 93 -0.70 12.65 -0.49
CA TRP A 93 -0.56 12.06 -1.80
C TRP A 93 -0.89 13.11 -2.86
N ASN A 94 0.15 13.69 -3.45
CA ASN A 94 0.04 14.61 -4.57
C ASN A 94 -0.19 13.86 -5.90
N ASN A 95 -0.45 14.61 -6.97
CA ASN A 95 -0.77 14.08 -8.30
C ASN A 95 0.31 13.15 -8.91
N ASN A 96 1.52 13.11 -8.35
CA ASN A 96 2.65 12.30 -8.82
C ASN A 96 3.26 11.45 -7.70
N SER A 97 2.53 11.20 -6.61
CA SER A 97 3.10 10.48 -5.46
C SER A 97 3.43 9.02 -5.75
N TYR A 98 2.70 8.38 -6.67
CA TYR A 98 3.05 7.04 -7.10
C TYR A 98 4.14 7.11 -8.17
N TYR A 99 5.22 6.33 -7.99
CA TYR A 99 6.39 6.36 -8.85
C TYR A 99 7.06 4.99 -8.93
N TYR A 100 7.43 4.57 -10.14
CA TYR A 100 8.26 3.37 -10.35
C TYR A 100 9.74 3.66 -10.06
N LEU A 101 10.18 3.26 -8.86
CA LEU A 101 11.54 3.47 -8.36
C LEU A 101 12.56 2.61 -9.12
N ASP A 102 12.31 1.31 -9.22
CA ASP A 102 13.26 0.37 -9.80
C ASP A 102 12.56 -0.88 -10.31
N ILE A 103 13.23 -1.58 -11.23
CA ILE A 103 12.85 -2.89 -11.74
C ILE A 103 14.10 -3.75 -11.65
N LYS A 104 14.12 -4.68 -10.69
CA LYS A 104 15.22 -5.60 -10.47
C LYS A 104 14.92 -6.92 -11.15
N SER A 105 15.92 -7.53 -11.78
CA SER A 105 15.77 -8.88 -12.33
C SER A 105 15.51 -9.92 -11.24
N LYS A 106 16.03 -9.68 -10.03
CA LYS A 106 15.84 -10.55 -8.86
C LYS A 106 15.96 -9.76 -7.57
N GLU A 107 15.15 -10.10 -6.57
CA GLU A 107 15.26 -9.54 -5.23
C GLU A 107 14.91 -10.57 -4.15
N LEU A 108 15.71 -10.57 -3.07
CA LEU A 108 15.41 -11.33 -1.87
C LEU A 108 14.61 -10.46 -0.91
N ILE A 109 13.40 -10.90 -0.58
CA ILE A 109 12.50 -10.31 0.42
C ILE A 109 12.38 -11.33 1.56
N SER A 110 11.94 -10.90 2.76
CA SER A 110 11.81 -11.80 3.91
C SER A 110 10.96 -13.06 3.64
N SER A 111 10.02 -12.98 2.70
CA SER A 111 9.15 -14.08 2.28
C SER A 111 9.76 -15.02 1.24
N GLY A 112 10.91 -14.69 0.65
CA GLY A 112 11.55 -15.51 -0.37
C GLY A 112 12.28 -14.70 -1.44
N SER A 113 12.76 -15.42 -2.45
CA SER A 113 13.42 -14.81 -3.61
C SER A 113 12.44 -14.69 -4.77
N PHE A 114 12.37 -13.51 -5.37
CA PHE A 114 11.45 -13.21 -6.46
C PHE A 114 12.22 -12.69 -7.67
N GLU A 115 11.79 -13.08 -8.86
CA GLU A 115 12.31 -12.57 -10.13
C GLU A 115 11.47 -11.37 -10.60
N ASN A 116 12.06 -10.49 -11.41
CA ASN A 116 11.40 -9.33 -12.03
C ASN A 116 10.57 -8.50 -11.04
N VAL A 117 11.23 -7.94 -10.03
CA VAL A 117 10.59 -7.19 -8.94
C VAL A 117 10.55 -5.70 -9.26
N LEU A 118 9.34 -5.18 -9.38
CA LEU A 118 9.02 -3.76 -9.50
C LEU A 118 8.89 -3.13 -8.11
N SER A 119 9.67 -2.09 -7.84
CA SER A 119 9.53 -1.25 -6.64
C SER A 119 8.73 0.00 -6.95
N VAL A 120 7.73 0.28 -6.12
CA VAL A 120 6.83 1.43 -6.23
C VAL A 120 6.91 2.25 -4.95
N GLU A 121 7.27 3.51 -5.07
CA GLU A 121 7.00 4.49 -4.02
C GLU A 121 5.58 5.00 -4.22
N GLU A 122 4.74 4.93 -3.20
CA GLU A 122 3.37 5.42 -3.26
C GLU A 122 3.25 6.80 -2.62
N ALA A 123 4.06 7.07 -1.59
CA ALA A 123 4.26 8.40 -1.02
C ALA A 123 5.59 8.47 -0.23
N ASP A 124 6.19 9.66 -0.25
CA ASP A 124 7.27 10.05 0.65
C ASP A 124 7.08 11.52 1.04
N TYR A 125 6.57 11.75 2.24
CA TYR A 125 6.36 13.05 2.81
C TYR A 125 6.84 13.06 4.25
N THR A 126 7.68 14.05 4.60
CA THR A 126 8.15 14.26 5.97
C THR A 126 8.29 15.74 6.23
N ASP A 127 7.73 16.20 7.35
CA ASP A 127 7.97 17.54 7.91
C ASP A 127 8.39 17.44 9.40
N GLU A 128 8.29 18.53 10.16
CA GLU A 128 8.66 18.52 11.57
C GLU A 128 7.67 17.76 12.48
N ILE A 129 6.44 17.52 12.04
CA ILE A 129 5.36 16.92 12.82
C ILE A 129 4.97 15.55 12.28
N ILE A 130 4.89 15.36 10.97
CA ILE A 130 4.27 14.25 10.27
C ILE A 130 5.28 13.56 9.36
N LYS A 131 5.20 12.24 9.33
CA LYS A 131 5.90 11.40 8.35
C LYS A 131 4.93 10.40 7.79
N ILE A 132 4.87 10.42 6.48
CA ILE A 132 4.04 9.57 5.66
C ILE A 132 4.94 8.96 4.62
N LYS A 133 5.07 7.64 4.69
CA LYS A 133 5.85 6.88 3.72
C LYS A 133 5.06 5.66 3.33
N SER A 134 4.98 5.34 2.04
CA SER A 134 4.38 4.08 1.58
C SER A 134 5.17 3.54 0.41
N ASN A 135 5.61 2.29 0.52
CA ASN A 135 6.39 1.61 -0.50
C ASN A 135 5.84 0.20 -0.71
N SER A 136 5.71 -0.19 -1.97
CA SER A 136 5.20 -1.50 -2.40
C SER A 136 6.21 -2.16 -3.32
N LYS A 137 6.28 -3.50 -3.29
CA LYS A 137 7.01 -4.28 -4.28
C LYS A 137 6.10 -5.31 -4.90
N TYR A 138 6.20 -5.44 -6.22
CA TYR A 138 5.42 -6.37 -7.02
C TYR A 138 6.36 -7.29 -7.78
N ALA A 139 6.17 -8.60 -7.65
CA ALA A 139 6.87 -9.58 -8.46
C ALA A 139 6.01 -9.95 -9.67
N ASP A 140 6.66 -10.12 -10.81
CA ASP A 140 6.00 -10.48 -12.05
C ASP A 140 5.22 -11.80 -11.91
N HIS A 141 4.02 -11.87 -12.49
CA HIS A 141 3.07 -12.99 -12.39
C HIS A 141 2.60 -13.39 -10.97
N ILE A 142 3.06 -12.72 -9.92
CA ILE A 142 2.69 -13.02 -8.52
C ILE A 142 1.85 -11.88 -7.93
N GLY A 143 2.21 -10.62 -8.20
CA GLY A 143 1.58 -9.45 -7.61
C GLY A 143 2.38 -8.90 -6.43
N MET A 144 1.69 -8.30 -5.46
CA MET A 144 2.34 -7.61 -4.34
C MET A 144 3.04 -8.62 -3.41
N VAL A 145 4.36 -8.49 -3.29
CA VAL A 145 5.19 -9.36 -2.43
C VAL A 145 5.60 -8.70 -1.12
N TYR A 146 5.56 -7.37 -1.09
CA TYR A 146 5.89 -6.54 0.07
C TYR A 146 5.12 -5.23 0.02
N HIS A 147 4.67 -4.77 1.18
CA HIS A 147 4.21 -3.40 1.38
C HIS A 147 4.63 -2.90 2.75
N GLU A 148 5.03 -1.64 2.82
CA GLU A 148 5.31 -0.96 4.08
C GLU A 148 4.78 0.47 4.03
N ALA A 149 3.95 0.81 5.00
CA ALA A 149 3.39 2.14 5.17
C ALA A 149 3.62 2.67 6.59
N TRP A 150 4.02 3.93 6.68
CA TRP A 150 4.33 4.65 7.90
C TRP A 150 3.40 5.84 7.98
N PHE A 151 2.66 5.97 9.07
CA PHE A 151 1.79 7.10 9.35
C PHE A 151 2.11 7.57 10.75
N LEU A 152 3.03 8.52 10.87
CA LEU A 152 3.64 8.90 12.15
C LEU A 152 3.43 10.39 12.42
N LYS A 153 3.25 10.72 13.70
CA LYS A 153 3.06 12.09 14.19
C LYS A 153 3.84 12.34 15.48
N ARG A 154 4.37 13.55 15.62
CA ARG A 154 5.00 14.09 16.84
C ARG A 154 4.08 15.10 17.52
N GLY A 155 4.17 15.22 18.85
CA GLY A 155 3.40 16.20 19.60
C GLY A 155 3.87 17.65 19.42
N PHE A 156 5.14 17.85 19.05
CA PHE A 156 5.73 19.18 18.85
C PHE A 156 6.82 19.17 17.78
N ALA A 157 7.00 20.33 17.13
CA ALA A 157 8.01 20.54 16.09
C ALA A 157 9.39 20.70 16.74
N ASN A 158 10.41 20.09 16.14
CA ASN A 158 11.79 20.28 16.57
C ASN A 158 12.76 20.17 15.38
N PRO A 159 13.25 21.30 14.84
CA PRO A 159 14.11 21.32 13.67
C PRO A 159 15.50 20.71 13.91
N ASN A 160 15.92 20.52 15.16
CA ASN A 160 17.26 20.08 15.53
C ASN A 160 17.40 18.56 15.75
N THR A 161 16.35 17.77 15.47
CA THR A 161 16.38 16.30 15.64
C THR A 161 15.91 15.58 14.38
N PRO A 162 16.73 14.66 13.82
CA PRO A 162 16.29 13.75 12.76
C PRO A 162 15.02 12.99 13.17
N TYR A 163 14.19 12.64 12.19
CA TYR A 163 12.82 12.17 12.42
C TYR A 163 12.72 10.79 13.14
N ASP A 164 13.80 10.02 13.31
CA ASP A 164 13.74 8.64 13.83
C ASP A 164 14.47 8.46 15.19
N PRO A 165 13.94 7.75 16.21
CA PRO A 165 12.60 7.15 16.42
C PRO A 165 11.85 7.89 17.55
N LYS A 166 11.28 9.07 17.28
CA LYS A 166 10.53 9.88 18.27
C LYS A 166 9.09 10.17 17.84
N ALA A 167 8.51 9.31 17.00
CA ALA A 167 7.07 9.37 16.75
C ALA A 167 6.34 9.02 18.05
N GLU A 168 5.50 9.93 18.52
CA GLU A 168 4.70 9.72 19.74
C GLU A 168 3.42 8.97 19.42
N ARG A 169 2.91 9.10 18.19
CA ARG A 169 1.61 8.58 17.75
C ARG A 169 1.71 8.08 16.31
N GLY A 170 0.86 7.12 15.97
CA GLY A 170 0.74 6.61 14.62
C GLY A 170 0.83 5.09 14.50
N VAL A 171 1.05 4.62 13.28
CA VAL A 171 1.18 3.20 12.97
C VAL A 171 2.22 2.96 11.88
N ILE A 172 2.90 1.82 11.98
CA ILE A 172 3.70 1.26 10.89
C ILE A 172 3.05 -0.07 10.50
N ILE A 173 2.71 -0.19 9.22
CA ILE A 173 2.12 -1.37 8.63
C ILE A 173 3.19 -2.02 7.77
N ARG A 174 3.39 -3.32 7.95
CA ARG A 174 4.25 -4.15 7.09
C ARG A 174 3.48 -5.38 6.66
N GLN A 175 3.46 -5.62 5.36
CA GLN A 175 2.81 -6.77 4.75
C GLN A 175 3.83 -7.51 3.90
N TYR A 176 3.75 -8.83 3.96
CA TYR A 176 4.60 -9.75 3.21
C TYR A 176 3.71 -10.81 2.58
N LEU A 177 4.03 -11.21 1.36
CA LEU A 177 3.44 -12.42 0.79
C LEU A 177 3.81 -13.62 1.65
N ILE A 178 2.83 -14.43 2.04
CA ILE A 178 3.06 -15.63 2.86
C ILE A 178 3.24 -16.85 1.96
N GLN A 179 2.38 -16.97 0.95
CA GLN A 179 2.37 -18.09 0.01
C GLN A 179 1.75 -17.65 -1.32
N HIS A 180 2.22 -18.25 -2.42
CA HIS A 180 1.57 -18.21 -3.72
C HIS A 180 1.65 -19.60 -4.37
N ASN A 181 0.80 -19.85 -5.36
CA ASN A 181 0.79 -21.10 -6.14
C ASN A 181 1.77 -21.05 -7.32
#